data_AF-A0A957AT65-F1
#
_entry.id   AF-A0A957AT65-F1
#
_cell.length_a   1.000
_cell.length_b   1.000
_cell.length_c   1.000
_cell.angle_alpha   90.00
_cell.angle_beta   90.00
_cell.angle_gamma   90.00
#
_symmetry.space_group_name_H-M   'P 1'
#
loop_
_entity.id
_entity.type
_entity.pdbx_description
1 polymer ?
#
loop_
_entity_poly.entity_id
_entity_poly.type
_entity_poly.pdbx_seq_one_letter_code
_entity_poly.pdbx_strand_id
1 'polypeptide(L)' 'QGGTYSPPAAAVQVPEKRAGLRVLTAGFVDDAHKRGMDVHAWTINEVDDMQRMIDLGVDGIITDRPDLLMELLQ' A
#
# COMPACT_ATOMS: atom_id res chain seq x y z
N GLN A 1 -16.63 17.89 19.62
CA GLN A 1 -16.67 18.27 18.19
C GLN A 1 -15.24 18.54 17.75
N GLY A 2 -14.48 17.48 17.42
CA GLY A 2 -13.10 17.58 16.95
C GLY A 2 -13.07 17.02 15.53
N GLY A 3 -13.17 17.89 14.54
CA GLY A 3 -13.22 17.49 13.14
C GLY A 3 -11.91 16.82 12.75
N THR A 4 -11.95 15.51 12.55
CA THR A 4 -10.85 14.76 11.94
C THR A 4 -10.69 15.26 10.51
N TYR A 5 -9.45 15.58 10.14
CA TYR A 5 -9.06 15.94 8.79
C TYR A 5 -9.54 14.87 7.79
N SER A 6 -10.42 15.25 6.85
CA SER A 6 -10.75 14.46 5.67
C SER A 6 -9.84 14.92 4.53
N PRO A 7 -8.87 14.11 4.11
CA PRO A 7 -8.06 14.43 2.95
C PRO A 7 -8.94 14.50 1.69
N PRO A 8 -8.70 15.47 0.79
CA PRO A 8 -9.35 15.49 -0.52
C PRO A 8 -8.79 14.40 -1.47
N ALA A 9 -7.71 13.73 -1.06
CA ALA A 9 -7.06 12.68 -1.84
C ALA A 9 -7.67 11.31 -1.53
N ALA A 10 -8.05 10.58 -2.58
CA ALA A 10 -8.62 9.24 -2.46
C ALA A 10 -7.57 8.14 -2.19
N ALA A 11 -6.27 8.44 -2.34
CA ALA A 11 -5.21 7.45 -2.16
C ALA A 11 -3.90 8.05 -1.64
N VAL A 12 -3.11 7.24 -0.93
CA VAL A 12 -1.71 7.50 -0.60
C VAL A 12 -0.80 6.56 -1.41
N GLN A 13 0.29 7.10 -1.95
CA GLN A 13 1.31 6.31 -2.62
C GLN A 13 2.62 6.39 -1.82
N VAL A 14 3.09 5.26 -1.30
CA VAL A 14 4.26 5.20 -0.42
C VAL A 14 5.20 4.06 -0.79
N PRO A 15 6.51 4.21 -0.54
CA PRO A 15 7.43 3.09 -0.68
C PRO A 15 7.23 2.09 0.46
N GLU A 16 7.63 0.83 0.27
CA GLU A 16 7.62 -0.14 1.36
C GLU A 16 8.53 0.30 2.52
N LYS A 17 9.74 0.75 2.17
CA LYS A 17 10.75 1.23 3.11
C LYS A 17 11.37 2.53 2.63
N ARG A 18 11.70 3.41 3.56
CA ARG A 18 12.43 4.66 3.29
C ARG A 18 13.44 4.92 4.40
N ALA A 19 14.71 5.14 4.02
CA ALA A 19 15.80 5.42 4.97
C ALA A 19 15.90 4.43 6.15
N GLY A 20 15.70 3.13 5.89
CA GLY A 20 15.74 2.08 6.91
C GLY A 20 14.44 1.89 7.72
N LEU A 21 13.46 2.79 7.58
CA LEU A 21 12.14 2.65 8.21
C LEU A 21 11.18 1.92 7.28
N ARG A 22 10.45 0.93 7.80
CA ARG A 22 9.30 0.34 7.10
C ARG A 22 8.11 1.29 7.21
N VAL A 23 7.67 1.83 6.08
CA VAL A 23 6.58 2.79 5.99
C VAL A 23 5.25 2.03 5.92
N LEU A 24 5.18 1.02 5.05
CA LEU A 24 4.02 0.15 4.93
C LEU A 24 3.99 -0.87 6.06
N THR A 25 3.11 -0.61 7.02
CA THR A 25 2.80 -1.48 8.16
C THR A 25 1.29 -1.69 8.23
N ALA A 26 0.84 -2.74 8.93
CA ALA A 26 -0.59 -3.03 9.05
C ALA A 26 -1.35 -1.83 9.68
N GLY A 27 -0.76 -1.22 10.72
CA GLY A 27 -1.36 -0.04 11.35
C GLY A 27 -1.43 1.20 10.43
N PHE A 28 -0.51 1.33 9.47
CA PHE A 28 -0.58 2.38 8.47
C PHE A 28 -1.75 2.15 7.50
N VAL A 29 -1.88 0.92 7.00
CA VAL A 29 -2.97 0.54 6.08
C VAL A 29 -4.33 0.71 6.76
N ASP A 30 -4.47 0.18 7.99
CA ASP A 30 -5.70 0.33 8.79
C ASP A 30 -6.09 1.79 9.01
N ASP A 31 -5.13 2.68 9.31
CA ASP A 31 -5.42 4.09 9.54
C ASP A 31 -5.82 4.82 8.24
N ALA A 32 -5.19 4.47 7.11
CA ALA A 32 -5.57 4.99 5.80
C ALA A 32 -7.00 4.56 5.42
N HIS A 33 -7.32 3.27 5.56
CA HIS A 33 -8.66 2.74 5.29
C HIS A 33 -9.72 3.35 6.20
N LYS A 34 -9.43 3.59 7.49
CA LYS A 34 -10.34 4.30 8.42
C LYS A 34 -10.64 5.74 7.99
N ARG A 35 -9.77 6.34 7.19
CA ARG A 35 -9.94 7.69 6.61
C ARG A 35 -10.55 7.65 5.21
N GLY A 36 -10.92 6.46 4.71
CA GLY A 36 -11.47 6.27 3.37
C GLY A 36 -10.43 6.50 2.26
N MET A 37 -9.16 6.20 2.52
CA MET A 37 -8.07 6.33 1.56
C MET A 37 -7.54 4.97 1.13
N ASP A 38 -7.32 4.81 -0.17
CA ASP A 38 -6.62 3.66 -0.75
C ASP A 38 -5.11 3.77 -0.50
N VAL A 39 -4.42 2.64 -0.39
CA VAL A 39 -2.97 2.57 -0.19
C VAL A 39 -2.31 1.89 -1.38
N HIS A 40 -1.42 2.61 -2.07
CA HIS A 40 -0.62 2.03 -3.15
C HIS A 40 0.87 1.96 -2.80
N ALA A 41 1.47 0.79 -3.00
CA ALA A 41 2.89 0.55 -2.81
C ALA A 41 3.68 0.78 -4.11
N TRP A 42 4.82 1.47 -4.07
CA TRP A 42 5.72 1.63 -5.23
C TRP A 42 7.20 1.53 -4.86
N THR A 43 8.11 1.08 -5.73
CA THR A 43 7.90 0.12 -6.83
C THR A 43 8.27 -1.26 -6.30
N ILE A 44 7.38 -2.25 -6.42
CA ILE A 44 7.58 -3.60 -5.87
C ILE A 44 7.77 -4.58 -7.02
N ASN A 45 8.96 -5.18 -7.13
CA ASN A 45 9.33 -6.03 -8.26
C ASN A 45 9.56 -7.51 -7.88
N GLU A 46 9.68 -7.81 -6.59
CA GLU A 46 9.91 -9.18 -6.09
C GLU A 46 8.60 -9.84 -5.65
N VAL A 47 8.42 -11.12 -6.02
CA VAL A 47 7.20 -11.90 -5.74
C VAL A 47 6.89 -11.97 -4.25
N ASP A 48 7.89 -12.23 -3.41
CA ASP A 48 7.71 -12.32 -1.95
C ASP A 48 7.23 -10.97 -1.36
N ASP A 49 7.72 -9.85 -1.92
CA ASP A 49 7.30 -8.53 -1.49
C ASP A 49 5.90 -8.20 -2.01
N MET A 50 5.54 -8.60 -3.23
CA MET A 50 4.18 -8.49 -3.76
C MET A 50 3.18 -9.25 -2.87
N GLN A 51 3.47 -10.51 -2.54
CA GLN A 51 2.62 -11.32 -1.67
C GLN A 51 2.46 -10.66 -0.31
N ARG A 52 3.56 -10.16 0.28
CA ARG A 52 3.48 -9.41 1.54
C ARG A 52 2.62 -8.15 1.44
N MET A 53 2.64 -7.43 0.32
CA MET A 53 1.81 -6.24 0.13
C MET A 53 0.33 -6.61 0.01
N ILE A 54 0.02 -7.69 -0.72
CA ILE A 54 -1.33 -8.26 -0.82
C ILE A 54 -1.83 -8.66 0.58
N ASP A 55 -1.02 -9.40 1.34
CA ASP A 55 -1.35 -9.85 2.69
C ASP A 55 -1.54 -8.66 3.67
N LEU A 56 -0.83 -7.56 3.43
CA LEU A 56 -0.97 -6.32 4.22
C LEU A 56 -2.27 -5.56 3.91
N GLY A 57 -2.96 -5.92 2.82
CA GLY A 57 -4.18 -5.26 2.38
C GLY A 57 -3.95 -3.94 1.66
N VAL A 58 -2.83 -3.77 0.95
CA VAL A 58 -2.70 -2.60 0.06
C VAL A 58 -3.65 -2.72 -1.12
N ASP A 59 -4.22 -1.60 -1.55
CA ASP A 59 -5.21 -1.54 -2.63
C ASP A 59 -4.57 -1.51 -4.02
N GLY A 60 -3.27 -1.18 -4.10
CA GLY A 60 -2.53 -1.14 -5.34
C GLY A 60 -1.04 -1.44 -5.18
N ILE A 61 -0.48 -2.14 -6.17
CA ILE A 61 0.96 -2.38 -6.28
C ILE A 61 1.42 -1.80 -7.62
N ILE A 62 2.37 -0.86 -7.55
CA ILE A 62 3.07 -0.32 -8.71
C ILE A 62 4.31 -1.18 -8.91
N THR A 63 4.42 -1.81 -10.08
CA THR A 63 5.47 -2.78 -10.41
C THR A 63 5.91 -2.64 -11.86
N ASP A 64 7.18 -2.95 -12.13
CA ASP A 64 7.71 -3.15 -13.48
C ASP A 64 7.46 -4.58 -13.98
N ARG A 65 6.91 -5.46 -13.12
CA ARG A 65 6.64 -6.89 -13.35
C ARG A 65 5.15 -7.23 -13.20
N PRO A 66 4.27 -6.63 -14.02
CA PRO A 66 2.83 -6.90 -13.94
C PRO A 66 2.49 -8.36 -14.27
N ASP A 67 3.33 -9.05 -15.04
CA ASP A 67 3.23 -10.49 -15.32
C ASP A 67 3.19 -11.31 -14.02
N LEU A 68 4.17 -11.10 -13.14
CA LEU A 68 4.28 -11.83 -11.87
C LEU A 68 3.14 -11.47 -10.90
N LEU A 69 2.76 -10.19 -10.85
CA LEU A 69 1.66 -9.77 -10.00
C LEU A 69 0.33 -10.41 -10.44
N MET A 70 0.08 -10.52 -11.74
CA MET A 70 -1.13 -11.15 -12.26
C MET A 70 -1.18 -12.65 -11.98
N GLU A 71 -0.03 -13.35 -11.92
CA GLU A 71 0.02 -14.76 -11.52
C GLU A 71 -0.37 -14.95 -10.04
N LEU A 72 -0.03 -14.01 -9.17
CA LEU A 72 -0.39 -14.06 -7.74
C LEU A 72 -1.87 -13.75 -7.46
N LEU A 73 -2.56 -13.04 -8.36
CA LEU A 73 -3.95 -12.61 -8.18
C LEU A 73 -4.99 -13.57 -8.78
N GLN A 74 -4.56 -14.64 -9.45
CA GLN A 74 -5.42 -15.69 -10.02
C GLN A 74 -5.87 -16.70 -8.96
#